data_AF-A0A382R709-F1
#
_entry.id   AF-A0A382R709-F1
#
_cell.length_a   1.000
_cell.length_b   1.000
_cell.length_c   1.000
_cell.angle_alpha   90.00
_cell.angle_beta   90.00
_cell.angle_gamma   90.00
#
_symmetry.space_group_name_H-M   'P 1'
#
loop_
_entity.id
_entity.type
_entity.pdbx_description
1 polymer ?
#
loop_
_entity_poly.entity_id
_entity_poly.type
_entity_poly.pdbx_seq_one_letter_code
_entity_poly.pdbx_strand_id
1 'polypeptide(L)'
;MRGKYKTLLNMVRIVRGNTLAEFAVVSALMATLAATAAPKLSALSETAKAEKSKNELDKLLTQARTFYQKTQDEEGRGRFPGQEKFDRPVGNYGT
;
A
#
# COMPACT_ATOMS: atom_id res chain seq x y z
N MET A 1 7.24 29.53 62.25
CA MET A 1 7.36 28.12 61.80
C MET A 1 6.11 27.54 61.11
N ARG A 2 4.88 28.02 61.37
CA ARG A 2 3.63 27.45 60.77
C ARG A 2 3.52 27.56 59.24
N GLY A 3 4.11 28.58 58.62
CA GLY A 3 4.03 28.79 57.16
C GLY A 3 4.77 27.71 56.36
N LYS A 4 6.00 27.35 56.79
CA LYS A 4 6.83 26.34 56.11
C LYS A 4 6.14 24.98 56.06
N TYR A 5 5.48 24.58 57.15
CA TYR A 5 4.74 23.32 57.22
C TYR A 5 3.55 23.25 56.26
N LYS A 6 2.85 24.37 56.07
CA LYS A 6 1.69 24.45 55.17
C LYS A 6 2.11 24.35 53.69
N THR A 7 3.27 24.91 53.34
CA THR A 7 3.86 24.77 51.99
C THR A 7 4.27 23.34 51.71
N LEU A 8 4.94 22.68 52.66
CA LEU A 8 5.33 21.27 52.55
C LEU A 8 4.11 20.35 52.45
N LEU A 9 3.05 20.61 53.22
CA LEU A 9 1.82 19.84 53.17
C LEU A 9 1.08 20.01 51.84
N ASN A 10 1.07 21.22 51.27
CA ASN A 10 0.45 21.48 49.97
C ASN A 10 1.23 20.84 48.80
N MET A 11 2.55 20.64 48.91
CA MET A 11 3.35 19.91 47.91
C MET A 11 3.01 18.43 47.85
N VAL A 12 2.65 17.81 48.98
CA VAL A 12 2.25 16.39 49.05
C VAL A 12 0.72 16.22 48.93
N ARG A 13 -0.03 17.33 48.85
CA ARG A 13 -1.49 17.29 48.78
C ARG A 13 -1.94 16.91 47.37
N ILE A 14 -2.54 15.73 47.27
CA ILE A 14 -3.20 15.26 46.05
C ILE A 14 -4.39 16.19 45.74
N VAL A 15 -4.30 16.95 44.64
CA VAL A 15 -5.38 17.80 44.15
C VAL A 15 -6.30 16.96 43.27
N ARG A 16 -7.50 16.63 43.79
CA ARG A 16 -8.51 15.90 43.03
C ARG A 16 -8.99 16.78 41.86
N GLY A 17 -8.74 16.32 40.63
CA GLY A 17 -9.06 17.05 39.39
C GLY A 17 -7.89 17.17 38.41
N ASN A 18 -6.63 17.08 38.87
CA ASN A 18 -5.47 17.16 37.99
C ASN A 18 -5.41 15.97 37.01
N THR A 19 -5.77 14.77 37.48
CA THR A 19 -5.79 13.55 36.66
C THR A 19 -6.87 13.55 35.58
N LEU A 20 -8.02 14.20 35.81
CA LEU A 20 -9.09 14.31 34.81
C LEU A 20 -8.73 15.33 33.72
N ALA A 21 -8.09 16.43 34.10
CA ALA A 21 -7.55 17.39 33.14
C ALA A 21 -6.43 16.77 32.29
N GLU A 22 -5.52 16.01 32.90
CA GLU A 22 -4.48 15.25 32.18
C GLU A 22 -5.08 14.25 31.20
N PHE A 23 -6.10 13.49 31.62
CA PHE A 23 -6.81 12.55 30.75
C PHE A 23 -7.51 13.26 29.57
N ALA A 24 -8.13 14.41 29.82
CA ALA A 24 -8.77 15.21 28.79
C ALA A 24 -7.75 15.77 27.79
N VAL A 25 -6.58 16.22 28.25
CA VAL A 25 -5.51 16.70 27.37
C VAL A 25 -4.95 15.58 26.50
N VAL A 26 -4.68 14.41 27.08
CA VAL A 26 -4.21 13.24 26.30
C VAL A 26 -5.28 12.80 25.30
N SER A 27 -6.55 12.75 25.71
CA SER A 27 -7.67 12.41 24.82
C SER A 27 -7.85 13.42 23.70
N ALA A 28 -7.70 14.72 23.97
CA ALA A 28 -7.72 15.78 22.97
C ALA A 28 -6.52 15.69 22.00
N LEU A 29 -5.33 15.39 22.51
CA LEU A 29 -4.14 15.16 21.68
C LEU A 29 -4.31 13.92 20.79
N MET A 30 -4.83 12.82 21.32
CA MET A 30 -5.11 11.63 20.53
C MET A 30 -6.21 11.87 19.49
N ALA A 31 -7.25 12.64 19.85
CA ALA A 31 -8.30 13.02 18.90
C ALA A 31 -7.76 13.90 17.76
N THR A 32 -6.89 14.87 18.06
CA THR A 32 -6.26 15.73 17.03
C THR A 32 -5.28 14.95 16.14
N LEU A 33 -4.50 14.03 16.71
CA LEU A 33 -3.64 13.14 15.96
C LEU A 33 -4.45 12.20 15.06
N ALA A 34 -5.51 11.57 15.58
CA ALA A 34 -6.39 10.71 14.79
C ALA A 34 -7.09 11.50 13.66
N ALA A 35 -7.61 12.69 13.97
CA ALA A 35 -8.27 13.56 13.01
C ALA A 35 -7.35 14.01 11.87
N THR A 36 -6.07 14.28 12.16
CA THR A 36 -5.08 14.66 11.14
C THR A 36 -4.45 13.47 10.42
N ALA A 37 -4.44 12.28 11.04
CA ALA A 37 -3.93 11.06 10.43
C ALA A 37 -4.89 10.47 9.39
N ALA A 38 -6.21 10.53 9.62
CA ALA A 38 -7.21 9.98 8.69
C ALA A 38 -7.08 10.48 7.23
N PRO A 39 -7.02 11.80 6.95
CA PRO A 39 -6.88 12.28 5.58
C PRO A 39 -5.51 11.93 4.97
N LYS A 40 -4.44 11.98 5.76
CA LYS A 40 -3.09 11.62 5.29
C LYS A 40 -2.98 10.13 4.97
N LEU A 41 -3.53 9.27 5.81
CA LEU A 41 -3.56 7.83 5.59
C LEU A 41 -4.43 7.47 4.37
N SER A 42 -5.56 8.16 4.18
CA SER A 42 -6.41 7.99 3.00
C SER A 42 -5.69 8.38 1.71
N ALA A 43 -4.99 9.52 1.69
CA ALA A 43 -4.18 9.93 0.54
C ALA A 43 -3.02 8.97 0.26
N LEU A 44 -2.29 8.55 1.31
CA LEU A 44 -1.21 7.56 1.19
C LEU A 44 -1.72 6.19 0.70
N SER A 45 -2.88 5.75 1.16
CA SER A 45 -3.50 4.50 0.71
C SER A 45 -3.85 4.55 -0.77
N GLU A 46 -4.37 5.67 -1.26
CA GLU A 46 -4.73 5.82 -2.68
C GLU A 46 -3.50 5.86 -3.58
N THR A 47 -2.45 6.59 -3.18
CA THR A 47 -1.16 6.58 -3.88
C THR A 47 -0.54 5.18 -3.89
N ALA A 48 -0.56 4.47 -2.77
CA ALA A 48 -0.02 3.11 -2.68
C ALA A 48 -0.79 2.11 -3.55
N LYS A 49 -2.12 2.24 -3.67
CA LYS A 49 -2.90 1.45 -4.63
C LYS A 49 -2.47 1.73 -6.06
N ALA A 50 -2.35 3.01 -6.45
CA ALA A 50 -1.94 3.40 -7.78
C ALA A 50 -0.53 2.88 -8.13
N GLU A 51 0.42 2.97 -7.20
CA GLU A 51 1.77 2.42 -7.35
C GLU A 51 1.76 0.90 -7.47
N LYS A 52 0.98 0.21 -6.63
CA LYS A 52 0.83 -1.24 -6.71
C LYS A 52 0.23 -1.66 -8.06
N SER A 53 -0.82 -0.98 -8.53
CA SER A 53 -1.41 -1.25 -9.85
C SER A 53 -0.42 -1.03 -10.98
N LYS A 54 0.40 0.03 -10.95
CA LYS A 54 1.47 0.25 -11.94
C LYS A 54 2.47 -0.90 -11.93
N ASN A 55 2.95 -1.31 -10.75
CA ASN A 55 3.89 -2.42 -10.63
C ASN A 55 3.32 -3.75 -11.12
N GLU A 56 2.01 -3.99 -10.91
CA GLU A 56 1.33 -5.17 -11.46
C GLU A 56 1.17 -5.10 -12.98
N LEU A 57 0.85 -3.93 -13.54
CA LEU A 57 0.80 -3.70 -14.98
C LEU A 57 2.17 -3.91 -15.64
N ASP A 58 3.26 -3.45 -15.03
CA ASP A 58 4.62 -3.65 -15.55
C ASP A 58 5.00 -5.13 -15.57
N LYS A 59 4.58 -5.90 -14.55
CA LYS A 59 4.76 -7.36 -14.52
C LYS A 59 3.95 -8.02 -15.64
N LEU A 60 2.69 -7.64 -15.84
CA LEU A 60 1.84 -8.16 -16.92
C LEU A 60 2.43 -7.83 -18.29
N LEU A 61 2.92 -6.62 -18.50
CA LEU A 61 3.57 -6.22 -19.75
C LEU A 61 4.82 -7.06 -20.02
N THR A 62 5.62 -7.29 -18.99
CA THR A 62 6.82 -8.15 -19.10
C THR A 62 6.44 -9.58 -19.43
N GLN A 63 5.45 -10.15 -18.72
CA GLN A 63 4.94 -11.50 -18.98
C GLN A 63 4.33 -11.63 -20.39
N ALA A 64 3.57 -10.64 -20.85
CA ALA A 64 3.01 -10.61 -22.20
C ALA A 64 4.11 -10.61 -23.26
N ARG A 65 5.17 -9.82 -23.07
CA ARG A 65 6.34 -9.84 -23.97
C ARG A 65 7.01 -11.21 -23.99
N THR A 66 7.21 -11.82 -22.82
CA THR A 66 7.76 -13.18 -22.72
C THR A 66 6.85 -14.21 -23.39
N PHE A 67 5.52 -14.09 -23.25
CA PHE A 67 4.57 -14.96 -23.92
C PHE A 67 4.69 -14.83 -25.44
N TYR A 68 4.63 -13.63 -26.01
CA TYR A 68 4.77 -13.44 -27.45
C TYR A 68 6.13 -13.88 -27.99
N GLN A 69 7.22 -13.67 -27.24
CA GLN A 69 8.54 -14.19 -27.60
C GLN A 69 8.55 -15.72 -27.62
N LYS A 70 8.04 -16.35 -26.56
CA LYS A 70 7.95 -17.82 -26.47
C LYS A 70 7.05 -18.40 -27.57
N THR A 71 5.90 -17.80 -27.85
CA THR A 71 5.03 -18.19 -28.96
C THR A 71 5.73 -18.00 -30.30
N GLN A 72 6.50 -16.92 -30.49
CA GLN A 72 7.32 -16.74 -31.69
C GLN A 72 8.41 -17.82 -31.83
N ASP A 73 9.01 -18.24 -30.72
CA ASP A 73 10.04 -19.29 -30.70
C ASP A 73 9.43 -20.68 -30.95
N GLU A 74 8.27 -20.98 -30.37
CA GLU A 74 7.55 -22.25 -30.50
C GLU A 74 6.87 -22.39 -31.88
N GLU A 75 6.17 -21.34 -32.33
CA GLU A 75 5.45 -21.34 -33.60
C GLU A 75 6.39 -21.04 -34.78
N GLY A 76 7.51 -20.36 -34.54
CA GLY A 76 8.49 -19.97 -35.56
C GLY A 76 8.09 -18.69 -36.29
N ARG A 77 8.99 -17.71 -36.35
CA ARG A 77 8.83 -16.51 -37.18
C ARG A 77 8.71 -16.89 -38.66
N GLY A 78 7.72 -16.33 -39.37
CA GLY A 78 7.63 -16.45 -40.84
C GLY A 78 6.72 -17.57 -41.36
N ARG A 79 5.71 -18.00 -40.60
CA ARG A 79 4.66 -18.87 -41.14
C ARG A 79 3.86 -18.15 -42.22
N PHE A 80 3.66 -18.81 -43.35
CA PHE A 80 2.64 -18.38 -44.28
C PHE A 80 1.24 -18.66 -43.69
N PRO A 81 0.24 -17.79 -43.92
CA PRO A 81 -1.13 -18.06 -43.52
C PRO A 81 -1.58 -19.45 -44.03
N GLY A 82 -1.98 -20.35 -43.11
CA GLY A 82 -2.31 -21.76 -43.44
C GLY A 82 -1.22 -22.80 -43.12
N GLN A 83 -0.12 -22.42 -42.45
CA GLN A 83 0.98 -23.32 -42.08
C GLN A 83 0.98 -23.67 -40.57
N GLU A 84 0.97 -24.97 -40.22
CA GLU A 84 1.00 -25.44 -38.82
C GLU A 84 2.36 -25.36 -38.12
N LYS A 85 3.47 -25.20 -38.86
CA LYS A 85 4.83 -24.95 -38.37
C LYS A 85 5.78 -24.63 -39.52
N PHE A 86 6.87 -23.90 -39.26
CA PHE A 86 7.84 -23.49 -40.30
C PHE A 86 8.47 -24.67 -41.07
N ASP A 87 8.52 -25.85 -40.44
CA ASP A 87 9.02 -27.11 -41.01
C ASP A 87 7.92 -27.98 -41.67
N ARG A 88 6.64 -27.56 -41.62
CA ARG A 88 5.52 -28.26 -42.24
C ARG A 88 5.02 -27.55 -43.50
N PRO A 89 4.63 -28.28 -44.55
CA PRO A 89 4.07 -27.68 -45.76
C PRO A 89 2.72 -26.99 -45.48
N VAL A 90 2.44 -25.89 -46.20
CA VAL A 90 1.13 -25.23 -46.21
C VAL A 90 0.09 -26.06 -46.97
N GLY A 91 -1.14 -26.16 -46.45
CA GLY A 91 -2.29 -26.59 -47.24
C GLY A 91 -2.60 -28.10 -47.30
N ASN A 92 -2.07 -28.94 -46.40
CA ASN A 92 -2.33 -30.39 -46.43
C ASN A 92 -3.43 -30.89 -45.47
N TYR A 93 -4.55 -30.17 -45.34
CA TYR A 93 -5.71 -30.63 -44.56
C TYR A 93 -6.72 -31.45 -45.39
N GLY A 94 -6.29 -31.99 -46.54
CA GLY A 94 -7.20 -32.58 -47.52
C GLY A 94 -6.55 -33.61 -48.44
N THR A 95 -5.98 -34.67 -47.86
CA THR A 95 -5.90 -36.03 -48.43
C THR A 95 -5.88 -37.05 -47.32
#